data_AF-A0A7S9C991-F1
#
_entry.id   AF-A0A7S9C991-F1
#
_cell.length_a   1.000
_cell.length_b   1.000
_cell.length_c   1.000
_cell.angle_alpha   90.00
_cell.angle_beta   90.00
_cell.angle_gamma   90.00
#
_symmetry.space_group_name_H-M   'P 1'
#
loop_
_entity.id
_entity.type
_entity.pdbx_description
1 polymer ?
#
loop_
_entity_poly.entity_id
_entity_poly.type
_entity_poly.pdbx_seq_one_letter_code
_entity_poly.pdbx_strand_id
1 'polypeptide(L)'
;MSTEQILVDPDLEQLAAIFTADAKKDPVGALQRWSASLAHLAAPMTEAAHRLADARLDWSGRAALNGTLDGTALLHRWVADQHRRPLLPRLPFLSQRAAYQYCTSLVRQRGSSAASRALLQGRLLVLGLRHDTSTLINKGRGAYDDHIVVLNGWRRRGSVCVFAGNTEPSAQYAHRALLKAGKPLDERYKGVAFRGADNIAGVDVNADALRDAGRLRAGTYFFNEKPLGFLGARAFRSTEDQTVERDTNGDGRFLLDDPSRIDAKGVGRTMYIHWGGADNAPVVNTWSAGCQTIPKNLYGSFLSAVGHNPSFFYVLIDGQ
;
A
#
# COMPACT_ATOMS: atom_id res chain seq x y z
N MET A 1 43.16 8.12 4.30
CA MET A 1 41.95 7.64 4.99
C MET A 1 41.26 6.69 4.03
N SER A 2 41.30 5.39 4.34
CA SER A 2 40.93 4.31 3.44
C SER A 2 39.42 4.22 3.24
N THR A 3 39.06 3.97 1.98
CA THR A 3 37.72 3.87 1.40
C THR A 3 37.10 2.51 1.68
N GLU A 4 37.00 2.12 2.94
CA GLU A 4 36.35 0.87 3.36
C GLU A 4 35.43 1.11 4.54
N GLN A 5 34.26 1.68 4.23
CA GLN A 5 33.03 1.46 4.97
C GLN A 5 31.89 1.58 3.97
N ILE A 6 31.66 0.50 3.21
CA ILE A 6 30.39 0.29 2.51
C ILE A 6 29.34 0.23 3.63
N LEU A 7 28.71 1.37 3.91
CA LEU A 7 27.58 1.46 4.82
C LEU A 7 26.44 0.63 4.24
N VAL A 8 26.34 -0.59 4.76
CA VAL A 8 25.11 -1.39 4.73
C VAL A 8 24.02 -0.47 5.28
N ASP A 9 23.13 -0.02 4.41
CA ASP A 9 22.04 0.94 4.67
C ASP A 9 22.54 2.42 4.82
N PRO A 10 22.40 3.29 3.80
CA PRO A 10 22.68 4.73 3.95
C PRO A 10 21.54 5.47 4.64
N ASP A 11 21.83 6.61 5.27
CA ASP A 11 20.77 7.49 5.78
C ASP A 11 20.19 8.34 4.64
N LEU A 12 19.10 7.87 4.03
CA LEU A 12 18.46 8.58 2.92
C LEU A 12 17.89 9.94 3.30
N GLU A 13 17.46 10.12 4.55
CA GLU A 13 17.00 11.43 5.01
C GLU A 13 18.14 12.43 5.09
N GLN A 14 19.31 12.00 5.58
CA GLN A 14 20.50 12.83 5.62
C GLN A 14 21.00 13.15 4.21
N LEU A 15 21.06 12.16 3.31
CA LEU A 15 21.43 12.37 1.91
C LEU A 15 20.51 13.40 1.24
N ALA A 16 19.20 13.27 1.41
CA ALA A 16 18.22 14.21 0.88
C ALA A 16 18.40 15.62 1.47
N ALA A 17 18.70 15.74 2.76
CA ALA A 17 18.95 17.03 3.41
C ALA A 17 20.21 17.72 2.85
N ILE A 18 21.30 16.97 2.66
CA ILE A 18 22.54 17.50 2.07
C ILE A 18 22.29 17.95 0.63
N PHE A 19 21.66 17.11 -0.20
CA PHE A 19 21.35 17.44 -1.58
C PHE A 19 20.52 18.73 -1.70
N THR A 20 19.44 18.84 -0.93
CA THR A 20 18.53 20.00 -1.01
C THR A 20 19.16 21.29 -0.49
N ALA A 21 20.09 21.21 0.46
CA ALA A 21 20.86 22.36 0.93
C ALA A 21 21.88 22.83 -0.12
N ASP A 22 22.55 21.89 -0.79
CA ASP A 22 23.57 22.17 -1.79
C ASP A 22 22.97 22.65 -3.12
N ALA A 23 21.82 22.11 -3.53
CA ALA A 23 21.16 22.41 -4.80
C ALA A 23 20.91 23.92 -5.00
N LYS A 24 20.74 24.68 -3.91
CA LYS A 24 20.55 26.14 -3.92
C LYS A 24 21.83 26.92 -4.21
N LYS A 25 22.98 26.38 -3.80
CA LYS A 25 24.28 27.06 -3.83
C LYS A 25 25.09 26.64 -5.04
N ASP A 26 25.05 25.36 -5.35
CA ASP A 26 25.82 24.70 -6.40
C ASP A 26 24.98 23.55 -6.99
N PRO A 27 24.01 23.86 -7.88
CA PRO A 27 23.11 22.85 -8.43
C PRO A 27 23.85 21.76 -9.21
N VAL A 28 24.91 22.10 -9.94
CA VAL A 28 25.70 21.15 -10.74
C VAL A 28 26.46 20.18 -9.84
N GLY A 29 27.21 20.68 -8.85
CA GLY A 29 27.93 19.80 -7.93
C GLY A 29 26.99 19.02 -7.01
N ALA A 30 25.85 19.57 -6.63
CA ALA A 30 24.82 18.84 -5.90
C ALA A 30 24.31 17.62 -6.68
N LEU A 31 24.03 17.78 -7.98
CA LEU A 31 23.59 16.69 -8.86
C LEU A 31 24.66 15.61 -9.03
N GLN A 32 25.93 15.99 -9.16
CA GLN A 32 27.05 15.05 -9.25
C GLN A 32 27.19 14.22 -7.97
N ARG A 33 27.20 14.88 -6.80
CA ARG A 33 27.29 14.22 -5.48
C ARG A 33 26.08 13.34 -5.20
N TRP A 34 24.89 13.78 -5.60
CA TRP A 34 23.66 13.01 -5.49
C TRP A 34 23.73 11.73 -6.31
N SER A 35 24.09 11.84 -7.58
CA SER A 35 24.22 10.68 -8.48
C SER A 35 25.25 9.67 -7.97
N ALA A 36 26.39 10.16 -7.48
CA ALA A 36 27.41 9.30 -6.88
C ALA A 36 26.93 8.59 -5.61
N SER A 37 26.19 9.30 -4.74
CA SER A 37 25.64 8.73 -3.50
C SER A 37 24.59 7.65 -3.74
N LEU A 38 23.84 7.74 -4.85
CA LEU A 38 22.80 6.78 -5.21
C LEU A 38 23.31 5.61 -6.06
N ALA A 39 24.53 5.67 -6.60
CA ALA A 39 25.04 4.71 -7.58
C ALA A 39 25.06 3.25 -7.10
N HIS A 40 25.14 3.04 -5.79
CA HIS A 40 25.19 1.70 -5.18
C HIS A 40 23.86 1.25 -4.56
N LEU A 41 22.80 2.04 -4.70
CA LEU A 41 21.51 1.71 -4.11
C LEU A 41 20.67 0.87 -5.07
N ALA A 42 19.97 -0.12 -4.51
CA ALA A 42 18.93 -0.82 -5.24
C ALA A 42 17.82 0.15 -5.66
N ALA A 43 17.20 -0.09 -6.82
CA ALA A 43 16.21 0.81 -7.42
C ALA A 43 15.12 1.31 -6.44
N PRO A 44 14.48 0.47 -5.59
CA PRO A 44 13.48 0.96 -4.64
C PRO A 44 14.01 1.98 -3.63
N MET A 45 15.28 1.87 -3.24
CA MET A 45 15.94 2.79 -2.30
C MET A 45 16.36 4.09 -3.01
N THR A 46 16.79 4.02 -4.27
CA THR A 46 17.03 5.18 -5.13
C THR A 46 15.74 6.01 -5.28
N GLU A 47 14.62 5.36 -5.58
CA GLU A 47 13.32 6.03 -5.65
C GLU A 47 12.90 6.64 -4.29
N ALA A 48 13.15 5.93 -3.18
CA ALA A 48 12.87 6.46 -1.86
C ALA A 48 13.70 7.72 -1.55
N ALA A 49 14.98 7.74 -1.94
CA ALA A 49 15.84 8.89 -1.80
C ALA A 49 15.34 10.08 -2.63
N HIS A 50 14.92 9.84 -3.87
CA HIS A 50 14.29 10.85 -4.72
C HIS A 50 13.02 11.43 -4.09
N ARG A 51 12.10 10.60 -3.58
CA ARG A 51 10.89 11.04 -2.87
C ARG A 51 11.21 11.91 -1.65
N LEU A 52 12.23 11.51 -0.87
CA LEU A 52 12.64 12.26 0.32
C LEU A 52 13.30 13.60 -0.02
N ALA A 53 14.04 13.68 -1.12
CA ALA A 53 14.63 14.92 -1.63
C ALA A 53 13.58 15.86 -2.21
N ASP A 54 12.67 15.36 -3.06
CA ASP A 54 11.58 16.12 -3.65
C ASP A 54 10.69 16.77 -2.58
N ALA A 55 10.37 16.02 -1.51
CA ALA A 55 9.57 16.51 -0.39
C ALA A 55 10.27 17.60 0.46
N ARG A 56 11.60 17.70 0.38
CA ARG A 56 12.42 18.70 1.11
C ARG A 56 12.79 19.91 0.25
N LEU A 57 12.74 19.76 -1.07
CA LEU A 57 13.19 20.78 -2.01
C LEU A 57 12.18 21.93 -2.08
N ASP A 58 12.58 23.10 -1.56
CA ASP A 58 11.77 24.31 -1.64
C ASP A 58 11.85 24.97 -3.03
N TRP A 59 11.11 26.08 -3.18
CA TRP A 59 11.07 26.81 -4.44
C TRP A 59 12.45 27.28 -4.91
N SER A 60 13.31 27.78 -4.01
CA SER A 60 14.64 28.28 -4.39
C SER A 60 15.55 27.17 -4.91
N GLY A 61 15.52 26.00 -4.27
CA GLY A 61 16.25 24.82 -4.74
C GLY A 61 15.70 24.31 -6.07
N ARG A 62 14.37 24.29 -6.25
CA ARG A 62 13.73 23.92 -7.52
C ARG A 62 14.15 24.86 -8.65
N ALA A 63 14.12 26.17 -8.42
CA ALA A 63 14.53 27.17 -9.40
C ALA A 63 16.00 27.01 -9.80
N ALA A 64 16.89 26.79 -8.82
CA ALA A 64 18.31 26.56 -9.08
C ALA A 64 18.56 25.29 -9.91
N LEU A 65 17.89 24.17 -9.60
CA LEU A 65 18.00 22.94 -10.39
C LEU A 65 17.45 23.10 -11.81
N ASN A 66 16.32 23.79 -11.96
CA ASN A 66 15.70 24.07 -13.26
C ASN A 66 16.56 25.00 -14.14
N GLY A 67 17.54 25.70 -13.56
CA GLY A 67 18.55 26.46 -14.30
C GLY A 67 19.62 25.59 -14.97
N THR A 68 19.58 24.27 -14.78
CA THR A 68 20.52 23.30 -15.37
C THR A 68 19.76 22.24 -16.16
N LEU A 69 20.37 21.70 -17.22
CA LEU A 69 19.74 20.66 -18.05
C LEU A 69 19.50 19.37 -17.25
N ASP A 70 20.50 18.91 -16.52
CA ASP A 70 20.40 17.70 -15.68
C ASP A 70 19.41 17.86 -14.52
N GLY A 71 19.38 19.04 -13.90
CA GLY A 71 18.42 19.34 -12.84
C GLY A 71 16.98 19.38 -13.35
N THR A 72 16.76 19.97 -14.52
CA THR A 72 15.44 19.94 -15.20
C THR A 72 15.00 18.51 -15.48
N ALA A 73 15.88 17.68 -16.03
CA ALA A 73 15.60 16.26 -16.29
C ALA A 73 15.27 15.48 -15.01
N LEU A 74 15.99 15.75 -13.90
CA LEU A 74 15.71 15.13 -12.60
C LEU A 74 14.33 15.52 -12.06
N LEU A 75 13.98 16.81 -12.11
CA LEU A 75 12.67 17.29 -11.64
C LEU A 75 11.52 16.69 -12.47
N HIS A 76 11.67 16.61 -13.79
CA HIS A 76 10.68 15.94 -14.65
C HIS A 76 10.52 14.47 -14.30
N ARG A 77 11.63 13.77 -14.02
CA ARG A 77 11.59 12.37 -13.57
C ARG A 77 10.82 12.24 -12.26
N TRP A 78 11.06 13.11 -11.28
CA TRP A 78 10.33 13.08 -10.01
C TRP A 78 8.84 13.30 -10.18
N VAL A 79 8.42 14.22 -11.05
CA VAL A 79 7.00 14.43 -11.39
C VAL A 79 6.40 13.19 -12.06
N ALA A 80 7.13 12.57 -12.99
CA ALA A 80 6.68 11.32 -13.61
C ALA A 80 6.55 10.19 -12.58
N ASP A 81 7.49 10.08 -11.64
CA ASP A 81 7.49 9.09 -10.56
C ASP A 81 6.26 9.21 -9.66
N GLN A 82 5.74 10.42 -9.44
CA GLN A 82 4.50 10.62 -8.70
C GLN A 82 3.27 10.00 -9.36
N HIS A 83 3.32 9.68 -10.66
CA HIS A 83 2.19 9.08 -11.39
C HIS A 83 2.38 7.58 -11.64
N ARG A 84 3.58 7.05 -11.42
CA ARG A 84 3.87 5.61 -11.57
C ARG A 84 3.61 4.85 -10.28
N ARG A 85 3.23 3.57 -10.38
CA ARG A 85 3.19 2.69 -9.21
C ARG A 85 4.63 2.46 -8.71
N PRO A 86 4.91 2.53 -7.39
CA PRO A 86 6.26 2.31 -6.87
C PRO A 86 6.65 0.82 -6.93
N LEU A 87 7.94 0.56 -7.12
CA LEU A 87 8.50 -0.78 -6.94
C LEU A 87 8.47 -1.17 -5.47
N LEU A 88 7.82 -2.27 -5.12
CA LEU A 88 7.75 -2.79 -3.75
C LEU A 88 8.95 -3.72 -3.47
N PRO A 89 9.91 -3.32 -2.61
CA PRO A 89 10.96 -4.23 -2.19
C PRO A 89 10.39 -5.30 -1.26
N ARG A 90 11.14 -6.40 -1.09
CA ARG A 90 10.87 -7.38 -0.02
C ARG A 90 11.18 -6.74 1.33
N LEU A 91 10.21 -6.01 1.89
CA LEU A 91 10.39 -5.21 3.10
C LEU A 91 10.98 -5.99 4.29
N PRO A 92 10.60 -7.27 4.55
CA PRO A 92 11.21 -8.03 5.63
C PRO A 92 12.72 -8.29 5.49
N PHE A 93 13.29 -8.11 4.29
CA PHE A 93 14.73 -8.26 4.03
C PHE A 93 15.50 -6.94 4.06
N LEU A 94 14.80 -5.81 4.23
CA LEU A 94 15.44 -4.53 4.48
C LEU A 94 15.77 -4.40 5.97
N SER A 95 16.79 -3.59 6.28
CA SER A 95 17.00 -3.13 7.65
C SER A 95 15.78 -2.32 8.13
N GLN A 96 15.61 -2.18 9.45
CA GLN A 96 14.53 -1.36 10.00
C GLN A 96 14.57 0.08 9.49
N ARG A 97 15.76 0.69 9.39
CA ARG A 97 15.89 2.06 8.88
C ARG A 97 15.56 2.13 7.39
N ALA A 98 16.06 1.22 6.55
CA ALA A 98 15.73 1.19 5.13
C ALA A 98 14.23 1.03 4.90
N ALA A 99 13.59 0.07 5.60
CA ALA A 99 12.15 -0.16 5.52
C ALA A 99 11.36 1.09 5.98
N TYR A 100 11.78 1.71 7.08
CA TYR A 100 11.17 2.93 7.59
C TYR A 100 11.34 4.09 6.59
N GLN A 101 12.54 4.37 6.09
CA GLN A 101 12.81 5.43 5.12
C GLN A 101 12.06 5.21 3.80
N TYR A 102 11.98 3.97 3.32
CA TYR A 102 11.16 3.62 2.16
C TYR A 102 9.67 3.92 2.41
N CYS A 103 9.09 3.40 3.50
CA CYS A 103 7.67 3.59 3.80
C CYS A 103 7.30 5.05 4.08
N THR A 104 8.13 5.78 4.83
CA THR A 104 7.93 7.22 5.06
C THR A 104 8.01 8.03 3.78
N SER A 105 8.91 7.69 2.85
CA SER A 105 8.99 8.33 1.53
C SER A 105 7.68 8.17 0.74
N LEU A 106 7.04 7.01 0.86
CA LEU A 106 5.75 6.73 0.24
C LEU A 106 4.61 7.53 0.89
N VAL A 107 4.55 7.62 2.23
CA VAL A 107 3.54 8.45 2.90
C VAL A 107 3.65 9.91 2.46
N ARG A 108 4.88 10.44 2.36
CA ARG A 108 5.11 11.84 1.95
C ARG A 108 4.66 12.11 0.51
N GLN A 109 4.84 11.15 -0.39
CA GLN A 109 4.47 11.31 -1.80
C GLN A 109 3.00 10.96 -2.09
N ARG A 110 2.44 9.96 -1.41
CA ARG A 110 1.13 9.33 -1.74
C ARG A 110 0.05 9.52 -0.69
N GLY A 111 0.45 9.76 0.55
CA GLY A 111 -0.47 10.06 1.63
C GLY A 111 -1.06 11.46 1.50
N SER A 112 -2.22 11.69 2.11
CA SER A 112 -2.75 13.05 2.24
C SER A 112 -1.80 13.95 3.04
N SER A 113 -1.95 15.27 2.88
CA SER A 113 -1.20 16.23 3.69
C SER A 113 -1.46 16.07 5.20
N ALA A 114 -2.62 15.52 5.59
CA ALA A 114 -2.92 15.20 6.98
C ALA A 114 -2.15 13.97 7.48
N ALA A 115 -2.06 12.90 6.66
CA ALA A 115 -1.24 11.73 6.98
C ALA A 115 0.25 12.08 7.07
N SER A 116 0.77 12.86 6.11
CA SER A 116 2.16 13.32 6.13
C SER A 116 2.48 14.16 7.38
N ARG A 117 1.60 15.08 7.77
CA ARG A 117 1.76 15.86 9.02
C ARG A 117 1.68 14.98 10.27
N ALA A 118 0.75 14.02 10.30
CA ALA A 118 0.62 13.08 11.41
C ALA A 118 1.92 12.28 11.62
N LEU A 119 2.54 11.82 10.53
CA LEU A 119 3.82 11.12 10.58
C LEU A 119 4.93 12.01 11.15
N LEU A 120 5.03 13.27 10.69
CA LEU A 120 6.00 14.25 11.21
C LEU A 120 5.80 14.57 12.70
N GLN A 121 4.55 14.51 13.17
CA GLN A 121 4.17 14.69 14.58
C GLN A 121 4.41 13.44 15.43
N GLY A 122 4.95 12.36 14.86
CA GLY A 122 5.20 11.12 15.58
C GLY A 122 3.96 10.27 15.83
N ARG A 123 2.88 10.48 15.06
CA ARG A 123 1.66 9.68 15.19
C ARG A 123 1.80 8.33 14.47
N LEU A 124 0.94 7.40 14.88
CA LEU A 124 0.76 6.09 14.26
C LEU A 124 0.13 6.24 12.87
N LEU A 125 0.70 5.55 11.89
CA LEU A 125 0.11 5.32 10.57
C LEU A 125 0.12 3.83 10.26
N VAL A 126 -0.81 3.40 9.43
CA VAL A 126 -0.79 2.07 8.81
C VAL A 126 -0.72 2.25 7.29
N LEU A 127 0.14 1.49 6.63
CA LEU A 127 0.22 1.47 5.17
C LEU A 127 -0.24 0.12 4.66
N GLY A 128 -0.94 0.11 3.53
CA GLY A 128 -1.11 -1.08 2.71
C GLY A 128 -0.30 -0.91 1.43
N LEU A 129 0.66 -1.80 1.20
CA LEU A 129 1.41 -1.88 -0.04
C LEU A 129 0.86 -3.07 -0.81
N ARG A 130 0.00 -2.78 -1.77
CA ARG A 130 -0.74 -3.77 -2.56
C ARG A 130 0.09 -4.26 -3.72
N HIS A 131 0.11 -5.57 -3.92
CA HIS A 131 0.46 -6.20 -5.19
C HIS A 131 -0.84 -6.59 -5.92
N ASP A 132 -0.94 -6.25 -7.21
CA ASP A 132 -2.14 -6.52 -7.99
C ASP A 132 -2.24 -8.03 -8.30
N THR A 133 -2.98 -8.75 -7.46
CA THR A 133 -3.17 -10.20 -7.56
C THR A 133 -4.60 -10.56 -7.94
N SER A 134 -4.77 -11.60 -8.74
CA SER A 134 -6.10 -12.01 -9.21
C SER A 134 -6.93 -12.55 -8.07
N THR A 135 -8.22 -12.19 -8.03
CA THR A 135 -9.17 -12.75 -7.07
C THR A 135 -9.33 -14.27 -7.19
N LEU A 136 -8.96 -14.84 -8.35
CA LEU A 136 -9.03 -16.27 -8.67
C LEU A 136 -7.85 -17.09 -8.13
N ILE A 137 -6.81 -16.45 -7.58
CA ILE A 137 -5.61 -17.14 -7.08
C ILE A 137 -5.95 -18.17 -5.98
N ASN A 138 -5.17 -19.26 -5.91
CA ASN A 138 -5.32 -20.30 -4.89
C ASN A 138 -6.72 -20.92 -4.82
N LYS A 139 -7.34 -21.10 -6.00
CA LYS A 139 -8.74 -21.52 -6.16
C LYS A 139 -9.70 -20.51 -5.54
N GLY A 140 -9.44 -19.23 -5.78
CA GLY A 140 -10.22 -18.11 -5.28
C GLY A 140 -10.08 -17.82 -3.79
N ARG A 141 -9.07 -18.34 -3.08
CA ARG A 141 -8.87 -18.15 -1.63
C ARG A 141 -8.04 -16.92 -1.24
N GLY A 142 -7.49 -16.21 -2.24
CA GLY A 142 -6.58 -15.08 -2.04
C GLY A 142 -5.15 -15.49 -1.70
N ALA A 143 -4.28 -14.50 -1.52
CA ALA A 143 -2.88 -14.65 -1.17
C ALA A 143 -2.47 -13.57 -0.16
N TYR A 144 -1.46 -13.85 0.68
CA TYR A 144 -0.88 -12.86 1.59
C TYR A 144 0.43 -12.30 1.04
N ASP A 145 0.35 -11.71 -0.15
CA ASP A 145 1.47 -11.16 -0.91
C ASP A 145 1.62 -9.64 -0.78
N ASP A 146 0.67 -8.97 -0.11
CA ASP A 146 0.78 -7.56 0.25
C ASP A 146 1.62 -7.37 1.53
N HIS A 147 1.99 -6.10 1.77
CA HIS A 147 2.52 -5.69 3.05
C HIS A 147 1.57 -4.72 3.77
N ILE A 148 1.16 -5.09 4.98
CA ILE A 148 0.55 -4.14 5.93
C ILE A 148 1.65 -3.68 6.88
N VAL A 149 1.92 -2.37 6.88
CA VAL A 149 3.03 -1.79 7.64
C VAL A 149 2.49 -0.85 8.69
N VAL A 150 2.90 -1.05 9.95
CA VAL A 150 2.65 -0.10 11.03
C VAL A 150 3.86 0.81 11.16
N LEU A 151 3.65 2.12 11.02
CA LEU A 151 4.67 3.15 11.17
C LEU A 151 4.39 4.02 12.39
N ASN A 152 5.43 4.34 13.14
CA ASN A 152 5.38 5.37 14.17
C ASN A 152 6.53 6.35 13.96
N GLY A 153 6.25 7.66 13.96
CA GLY A 153 7.26 8.70 13.76
C GLY A 153 8.04 9.11 15.02
N TRP A 154 7.94 8.38 16.13
CA TRP A 154 8.50 8.77 17.42
C TRP A 154 10.02 9.01 17.40
N ARG A 155 10.46 10.13 18.00
CA ARG A 155 11.86 10.52 18.26
C ARG A 155 12.81 10.48 17.06
N ARG A 156 12.35 10.78 15.84
CA ARG A 156 13.13 10.80 14.58
C ARG A 156 13.82 9.49 14.17
N ARG A 157 13.88 8.48 15.06
CA ARG A 157 14.28 7.11 14.73
C ARG A 157 13.13 6.33 14.11
N GLY A 158 11.91 6.64 14.53
CA GLY A 158 10.70 5.97 14.10
C GLY A 158 10.69 4.48 14.45
N SER A 159 9.58 3.81 14.17
CA SER A 159 9.52 2.35 14.15
C SER A 159 8.71 1.88 12.94
N VAL A 160 9.06 0.69 12.47
CA VAL A 160 8.39 0.01 11.38
C VAL A 160 8.15 -1.44 11.78
N CYS A 161 6.92 -1.90 11.65
CA CYS A 161 6.55 -3.30 11.77
C CYS A 161 5.85 -3.72 10.48
N VAL A 162 6.38 -4.75 9.82
CA VAL A 162 5.89 -5.23 8.52
C VAL A 162 5.19 -6.56 8.73
N PHE A 163 3.97 -6.67 8.22
CA PHE A 163 3.17 -7.89 8.25
C PHE A 163 2.81 -8.29 6.83
N ALA A 164 2.80 -9.59 6.55
CA ALA A 164 2.11 -10.09 5.38
C ALA A 164 0.63 -9.72 5.47
N GLY A 165 0.01 -9.42 4.33
CA GLY A 165 -1.39 -9.03 4.29
C GLY A 165 -2.01 -9.27 2.92
N ASN A 166 -3.30 -8.97 2.84
CA ASN A 166 -4.10 -9.08 1.65
C ASN A 166 -5.07 -7.91 1.60
N THR A 167 -5.13 -7.24 0.47
CA THR A 167 -5.97 -6.08 0.18
C THR A 167 -6.91 -6.31 -1.00
N GLU A 168 -6.90 -7.52 -1.55
CA GLU A 168 -7.75 -8.00 -2.63
C GLU A 168 -8.92 -8.84 -2.09
N PRO A 169 -10.11 -8.78 -2.72
CA PRO A 169 -11.16 -9.74 -2.44
C PRO A 169 -10.81 -11.12 -3.00
N SER A 170 -11.33 -12.16 -2.35
CA SER A 170 -11.20 -13.53 -2.80
C SER A 170 -12.45 -13.96 -3.61
N ALA A 171 -12.26 -14.73 -4.68
CA ALA A 171 -13.36 -15.20 -5.50
C ALA A 171 -14.29 -16.21 -4.78
N GLN A 172 -13.97 -16.67 -3.55
CA GLN A 172 -14.88 -17.50 -2.76
C GLN A 172 -16.24 -16.83 -2.47
N TYR A 173 -16.28 -15.50 -2.54
CA TYR A 173 -17.47 -14.67 -2.29
C TYR A 173 -18.07 -14.08 -3.57
N ALA A 174 -17.53 -14.41 -4.75
CA ALA A 174 -17.98 -13.84 -6.02
C ALA A 174 -19.32 -14.45 -6.47
N HIS A 175 -20.24 -13.59 -6.94
CA HIS A 175 -21.53 -14.06 -7.50
C HIS A 175 -21.30 -14.98 -8.71
N ARG A 176 -20.28 -14.68 -9.53
CA ARG A 176 -19.88 -15.46 -10.71
C ARG A 176 -19.44 -16.90 -10.40
N ALA A 177 -19.03 -17.19 -9.16
CA ALA A 177 -18.71 -18.53 -8.69
C ALA A 177 -19.94 -19.36 -8.28
N LEU A 178 -21.14 -18.77 -8.24
CA LEU A 178 -22.38 -19.47 -7.92
C LEU A 178 -22.61 -20.62 -8.89
N LEU A 179 -22.94 -21.80 -8.37
CA LEU A 179 -23.20 -22.97 -9.19
C LEU A 179 -24.67 -23.02 -9.64
N LYS A 180 -24.91 -23.10 -10.94
CA LYS A 180 -26.21 -23.37 -11.57
C LYS A 180 -26.09 -24.67 -12.38
N ALA A 181 -26.93 -25.66 -12.07
CA ALA A 181 -26.88 -26.99 -12.68
C ALA A 181 -25.46 -27.63 -12.63
N GLY A 182 -24.74 -27.43 -11.51
CA GLY A 182 -23.41 -28.01 -11.29
C GLY A 182 -22.24 -27.26 -11.96
N LYS A 183 -22.48 -26.13 -12.63
CA LYS A 183 -21.45 -25.30 -13.26
C LYS A 183 -21.47 -23.88 -12.71
N PRO A 184 -20.32 -23.18 -12.59
CA PRO A 184 -20.32 -21.77 -12.21
C PRO A 184 -21.10 -20.94 -13.24
N LEU A 185 -21.65 -19.80 -12.80
CA LEU A 185 -22.29 -18.84 -13.72
C LEU A 185 -21.29 -18.33 -14.77
N ASP A 186 -20.00 -18.30 -14.42
CA ASP A 186 -18.91 -17.95 -15.31
C ASP A 186 -17.83 -19.03 -15.29
N GLU A 187 -17.50 -19.59 -16.46
CA GLU A 187 -16.52 -20.68 -16.61
C GLU A 187 -15.12 -20.30 -16.11
N ARG A 188 -14.76 -19.01 -16.06
CA ARG A 188 -13.48 -18.54 -15.48
C ARG A 188 -13.36 -18.90 -13.99
N TYR A 189 -14.49 -19.07 -13.30
CA TYR A 189 -14.54 -19.40 -11.87
C TYR A 189 -14.56 -20.92 -11.61
N LYS A 190 -14.34 -21.74 -12.64
CA LYS A 190 -14.23 -23.19 -12.48
C LYS A 190 -13.13 -23.56 -11.48
N GLY A 191 -13.51 -24.35 -10.48
CA GLY A 191 -12.58 -24.83 -9.44
C GLY A 191 -12.35 -23.85 -8.29
N VAL A 192 -12.99 -22.68 -8.29
CA VAL A 192 -13.02 -21.78 -7.13
C VAL A 192 -13.66 -22.49 -5.93
N ALA A 193 -13.06 -22.36 -4.76
CA ALA A 193 -13.57 -22.87 -3.49
C ALA A 193 -14.73 -21.99 -2.98
N PHE A 194 -15.85 -21.96 -3.71
CA PHE A 194 -16.99 -21.11 -3.43
C PHE A 194 -17.61 -21.37 -2.05
N ARG A 195 -17.97 -20.31 -1.31
CA ARG A 195 -18.53 -20.40 0.06
C ARG A 195 -20.05 -20.55 0.10
N GLY A 196 -20.73 -20.63 -1.04
CA GLY A 196 -22.18 -20.80 -1.13
C GLY A 196 -22.95 -19.48 -1.31
N ALA A 197 -24.21 -19.61 -1.72
CA ALA A 197 -25.05 -18.48 -2.14
C ALA A 197 -25.25 -17.42 -1.04
N ASP A 198 -25.34 -17.83 0.22
CA ASP A 198 -25.54 -16.93 1.37
C ASP A 198 -24.31 -16.04 1.65
N ASN A 199 -23.15 -16.37 1.07
CA ASN A 199 -21.90 -15.65 1.25
C ASN A 199 -21.54 -14.75 0.05
N ILE A 200 -22.43 -14.59 -0.93
CA ILE A 200 -22.15 -13.73 -2.08
C ILE A 200 -22.02 -12.28 -1.62
N ALA A 201 -20.84 -11.71 -1.85
CA ALA A 201 -20.54 -10.30 -1.60
C ALA A 201 -20.56 -9.48 -2.90
N GLY A 202 -20.49 -8.16 -2.76
CA GLY A 202 -20.48 -7.24 -3.89
C GLY A 202 -21.83 -6.56 -4.15
N VAL A 203 -21.83 -5.69 -5.15
CA VAL A 203 -22.99 -4.92 -5.61
C VAL A 203 -22.98 -4.98 -7.13
N ASP A 204 -24.14 -5.16 -7.75
CA ASP A 204 -24.31 -5.06 -9.20
C ASP A 204 -24.28 -3.57 -9.59
N VAL A 205 -23.13 -3.07 -10.04
CA VAL A 205 -22.96 -1.64 -10.38
C VAL A 205 -23.18 -1.34 -11.85
N ASN A 206 -23.14 -2.37 -12.70
CA ASN A 206 -23.30 -2.24 -14.15
C ASN A 206 -24.68 -2.74 -14.66
N ALA A 207 -25.56 -3.19 -13.76
CA ALA A 207 -26.91 -3.69 -14.02
C ALA A 207 -26.94 -4.96 -14.91
N ASP A 208 -25.94 -5.83 -14.78
CA ASP A 208 -25.87 -7.11 -15.50
C ASP A 208 -26.50 -8.30 -14.73
N ALA A 209 -27.15 -8.03 -13.59
CA ALA A 209 -27.73 -8.97 -12.65
C ALA A 209 -26.72 -9.84 -11.87
N LEU A 210 -25.42 -9.58 -12.02
CA LEU A 210 -24.35 -10.20 -11.25
C LEU A 210 -23.75 -9.15 -10.30
N ARG A 211 -23.32 -9.60 -9.10
CA ARG A 211 -22.73 -8.68 -8.12
C ARG A 211 -21.24 -8.59 -8.38
N ASP A 212 -20.73 -7.37 -8.42
CA ASP A 212 -19.33 -7.09 -8.72
C ASP A 212 -18.51 -7.07 -7.43
N ALA A 213 -17.44 -7.86 -7.43
CA ALA A 213 -16.47 -7.85 -6.35
C ALA A 213 -15.87 -6.46 -6.21
N GLY A 214 -15.54 -6.06 -4.98
CA GLY A 214 -14.99 -4.73 -4.71
C GLY A 214 -13.67 -4.82 -3.94
N ARG A 215 -12.67 -4.05 -4.36
CA ARG A 215 -11.45 -3.81 -3.58
C ARG A 215 -11.35 -2.34 -3.17
N LEU A 216 -10.81 -2.06 -1.99
CA LEU A 216 -10.61 -0.67 -1.55
C LEU A 216 -9.68 0.07 -2.54
N ARG A 217 -10.07 1.25 -3.01
CA ARG A 217 -9.23 2.03 -3.92
C ARG A 217 -8.00 2.55 -3.19
N ALA A 218 -6.84 2.57 -3.83
CA ALA A 218 -5.66 3.24 -3.28
C ALA A 218 -5.94 4.69 -2.91
N GLY A 219 -5.39 5.15 -1.79
CA GLY A 219 -5.72 6.43 -1.21
C GLY A 219 -5.45 6.50 0.29
N THR A 220 -5.83 7.62 0.90
CA THR A 220 -5.71 7.82 2.34
C THR A 220 -7.08 7.80 3.00
N TYR A 221 -7.21 6.96 4.03
CA TYR A 221 -8.42 6.81 4.83
C TYR A 221 -8.07 7.05 6.29
N PHE A 222 -9.05 7.46 7.10
CA PHE A 222 -8.88 7.52 8.55
C PHE A 222 -9.65 6.36 9.21
N PHE A 223 -8.98 5.64 10.09
CA PHE A 223 -9.51 4.43 10.73
C PHE A 223 -9.54 4.59 12.26
N ASN A 224 -10.57 4.02 12.85
CA ASN A 224 -10.68 3.82 14.30
C ASN A 224 -10.96 2.35 14.62
N GLU A 225 -10.79 2.00 15.89
CA GLU A 225 -11.19 0.69 16.38
C GLU A 225 -12.70 0.50 16.20
N LYS A 226 -13.09 -0.62 15.57
CA LYS A 226 -14.48 -0.95 15.31
C LYS A 226 -15.13 -1.44 16.62
N PRO A 227 -16.24 -0.81 17.07
CA PRO A 227 -16.99 -1.34 18.20
C PRO A 227 -17.42 -2.79 17.97
N LEU A 228 -17.30 -3.60 19.03
CA LEU A 228 -17.56 -5.05 19.05
C LEU A 228 -16.64 -5.89 18.13
N GLY A 229 -15.63 -5.28 17.52
CA GLY A 229 -14.72 -5.98 16.63
C GLY A 229 -15.39 -6.54 15.37
N PHE A 230 -14.73 -7.50 14.72
CA PHE A 230 -15.23 -8.24 13.57
C PHE A 230 -14.68 -9.68 13.62
N LEU A 231 -15.52 -10.67 13.26
CA LEU A 231 -15.18 -12.09 13.34
C LEU A 231 -14.60 -12.49 14.72
N GLY A 232 -15.21 -12.00 15.81
CA GLY A 232 -14.81 -12.33 17.18
C GLY A 232 -13.47 -11.76 17.65
N ALA A 233 -12.87 -10.81 16.92
CA ALA A 233 -11.61 -10.16 17.32
C ALA A 233 -11.65 -8.65 17.08
N ARG A 234 -10.68 -7.92 17.64
CA ARG A 234 -10.47 -6.49 17.36
C ARG A 234 -10.33 -6.28 15.85
N ALA A 235 -10.91 -5.21 15.33
CA ALA A 235 -10.86 -4.84 13.93
C ALA A 235 -10.91 -3.31 13.80
N PHE A 236 -10.54 -2.79 12.64
CA PHE A 236 -10.54 -1.35 12.38
C PHE A 236 -11.47 -1.01 11.23
N ARG A 237 -12.17 0.09 11.37
CA ARG A 237 -13.15 0.58 10.40
C ARG A 237 -12.83 2.01 10.01
N SER A 238 -13.09 2.37 8.75
CA SER A 238 -12.95 3.76 8.35
C SER A 238 -14.01 4.65 9.03
N THR A 239 -13.64 5.88 9.37
CA THR A 239 -14.57 6.86 9.93
C THR A 239 -15.51 7.43 8.87
N GLU A 240 -15.12 7.35 7.60
CA GLU A 240 -15.80 7.92 6.44
C GLU A 240 -16.12 6.83 5.43
N ASP A 241 -17.08 7.11 4.54
CA ASP A 241 -17.41 6.21 3.44
C ASP A 241 -16.19 6.01 2.54
N GLN A 242 -16.02 4.76 2.11
CA GLN A 242 -14.88 4.31 1.34
C GLN A 242 -15.23 4.27 -0.15
N THR A 243 -14.22 4.46 -0.98
CA THR A 243 -14.32 4.26 -2.43
C THR A 243 -13.70 2.92 -2.79
N VAL A 244 -14.39 2.13 -3.60
CA VAL A 244 -13.90 0.84 -4.09
C VAL A 244 -13.81 0.82 -5.60
N GLU A 245 -12.90 0.00 -6.10
CA GLU A 245 -12.84 -0.43 -7.50
C GLU A 245 -13.63 -1.72 -7.63
N ARG A 246 -14.42 -1.86 -8.71
CA ARG A 246 -15.30 -2.98 -9.00
C ARG A 246 -14.78 -3.76 -10.19
N ASP A 247 -14.73 -5.08 -10.04
CA ASP A 247 -14.46 -6.05 -11.11
C ASP A 247 -15.77 -6.30 -11.85
N THR A 248 -16.08 -5.41 -12.79
CA THR A 248 -17.37 -5.35 -13.49
C THR A 248 -17.40 -6.26 -14.70
N ASN A 249 -16.23 -6.55 -15.29
CA ASN A 249 -16.12 -7.55 -16.35
C ASN A 249 -16.00 -8.98 -15.79
N GLY A 250 -15.73 -9.14 -14.49
CA GLY A 250 -15.65 -10.41 -13.79
C GLY A 250 -14.41 -11.25 -14.12
N ASP A 251 -13.32 -10.65 -14.60
CA ASP A 251 -12.10 -11.38 -14.96
C ASP A 251 -11.20 -11.67 -13.74
N GLY A 252 -11.60 -11.21 -12.56
CA GLY A 252 -10.85 -11.36 -11.33
C GLY A 252 -9.67 -10.38 -11.23
N ARG A 253 -9.67 -9.30 -12.01
CA ARG A 253 -8.77 -8.15 -11.93
C ARG A 253 -9.60 -6.87 -11.81
N PHE A 254 -8.91 -5.78 -11.50
CA PHE A 254 -9.52 -4.47 -11.32
C PHE A 254 -8.74 -3.48 -12.19
N LEU A 255 -9.10 -3.43 -13.46
CA LEU A 255 -8.33 -2.74 -14.49
C LEU A 255 -9.02 -1.44 -14.89
N LEU A 256 -8.33 -0.61 -15.67
CA LEU A 256 -8.87 0.69 -16.10
C LEU A 256 -10.00 0.56 -17.12
N ASP A 257 -10.09 -0.57 -17.81
CA ASP A 257 -11.09 -0.90 -18.81
C ASP A 257 -12.38 -1.50 -18.23
N ASP A 258 -12.43 -1.78 -16.92
CA ASP A 258 -13.68 -2.10 -16.23
C ASP A 258 -14.70 -0.92 -16.35
N PRO A 259 -15.86 -1.13 -17.00
CA PRO A 259 -16.88 -0.10 -17.11
C PRO A 259 -17.48 0.25 -15.74
N SER A 260 -17.68 1.54 -15.45
CA SER A 260 -18.31 1.98 -14.18
C SER A 260 -17.60 1.46 -12.91
N ARG A 261 -16.30 1.13 -13.01
CA ARG A 261 -15.54 0.47 -11.95
C ARG A 261 -15.44 1.23 -10.63
N ILE A 262 -15.65 2.55 -10.62
CA ILE A 262 -15.47 3.36 -9.41
C ILE A 262 -16.80 3.48 -8.68
N ASP A 263 -16.91 2.74 -7.58
CA ASP A 263 -17.99 2.91 -6.63
C ASP A 263 -17.52 3.83 -5.49
N ALA A 264 -17.91 5.10 -5.57
CA ALA A 264 -17.44 6.15 -4.67
C ALA A 264 -17.94 6.01 -3.23
N LYS A 265 -19.11 5.39 -3.00
CA LYS A 265 -19.80 5.37 -1.69
C LYS A 265 -20.64 4.13 -1.40
N GLY A 266 -20.99 3.32 -2.39
CA GLY A 266 -21.92 2.19 -2.29
C GLY A 266 -21.46 1.08 -1.35
N VAL A 267 -20.16 1.00 -1.05
CA VAL A 267 -19.60 0.10 -0.02
C VAL A 267 -19.78 0.63 1.41
N GLY A 268 -20.04 1.93 1.57
CA GLY A 268 -20.05 2.62 2.86
C GLY A 268 -18.73 2.44 3.60
N ARG A 269 -18.79 1.94 4.84
CA ARG A 269 -17.62 1.81 5.74
C ARG A 269 -17.25 0.36 6.02
N THR A 270 -17.47 -0.54 5.06
CA THR A 270 -17.45 -2.00 5.32
C THR A 270 -16.13 -2.69 4.94
N MET A 271 -15.17 -2.00 4.33
CA MET A 271 -13.85 -2.55 4.05
C MET A 271 -12.94 -2.38 5.27
N TYR A 272 -13.08 -3.31 6.22
CA TYR A 272 -12.36 -3.30 7.50
C TYR A 272 -10.90 -3.73 7.37
N ILE A 273 -10.08 -3.42 8.39
CA ILE A 273 -8.81 -4.12 8.64
C ILE A 273 -9.05 -5.15 9.75
N HIS A 274 -8.85 -6.43 9.46
CA HIS A 274 -9.06 -7.51 10.43
C HIS A 274 -8.16 -8.73 10.18
N TRP A 275 -8.31 -9.76 11.00
CA TRP A 275 -7.60 -11.03 10.80
C TRP A 275 -8.25 -11.86 9.69
N GLY A 276 -7.45 -12.52 8.86
CA GLY A 276 -7.89 -13.56 7.92
C GLY A 276 -7.45 -14.95 8.39
N GLY A 277 -7.53 -15.98 7.54
CA GLY A 277 -7.00 -17.31 7.88
C GLY A 277 -5.49 -17.30 8.14
N ALA A 278 -4.97 -18.33 8.81
CA ALA A 278 -3.54 -18.43 9.08
C ALA A 278 -2.74 -18.69 7.78
N ASP A 279 -1.53 -18.13 7.69
CA ASP A 279 -0.65 -18.30 6.51
C ASP A 279 0.23 -19.56 6.60
N ASN A 280 0.33 -20.16 7.79
CA ASN A 280 1.03 -21.42 8.03
C ASN A 280 0.12 -22.66 7.93
N ALA A 281 -1.12 -22.49 7.47
CA ALA A 281 -2.05 -23.59 7.25
C ALA A 281 -1.70 -24.35 5.95
N PRO A 282 -2.05 -25.66 5.84
CA PRO A 282 -1.87 -26.41 4.59
C PRO A 282 -2.57 -25.79 3.38
N VAL A 283 -3.66 -25.05 3.64
CA VAL A 283 -4.39 -24.26 2.64
C VAL A 283 -4.59 -22.86 3.20
N VAL A 284 -3.81 -21.91 2.66
CA VAL A 284 -3.93 -20.50 3.00
C VAL A 284 -5.27 -19.94 2.49
N ASN A 285 -5.89 -19.08 3.29
CA ASN A 285 -7.15 -18.43 2.94
C ASN A 285 -7.27 -17.06 3.61
N THR A 286 -7.48 -16.01 2.83
CA THR A 286 -7.50 -14.64 3.33
C THR A 286 -8.85 -14.27 3.95
N TRP A 287 -9.93 -14.97 3.58
CA TRP A 287 -11.31 -14.65 3.98
C TRP A 287 -11.72 -13.21 3.70
N SER A 288 -11.09 -12.58 2.72
CA SER A 288 -11.44 -11.23 2.31
C SER A 288 -12.55 -11.25 1.25
N ALA A 289 -13.59 -10.47 1.51
CA ALA A 289 -14.59 -10.05 0.52
C ALA A 289 -14.36 -8.59 0.07
N GLY A 290 -13.13 -8.07 0.27
CA GLY A 290 -12.72 -6.69 -0.01
C GLY A 290 -12.09 -5.96 1.20
N CYS A 291 -12.13 -6.59 2.38
CA CYS A 291 -11.43 -6.16 3.58
C CYS A 291 -9.90 -6.30 3.45
N GLN A 292 -9.17 -5.62 4.33
CA GLN A 292 -7.72 -5.73 4.46
C GLN A 292 -7.43 -6.74 5.55
N THR A 293 -6.82 -7.86 5.18
CA THR A 293 -6.68 -9.00 6.10
C THR A 293 -5.23 -9.28 6.38
N ILE A 294 -4.93 -9.57 7.64
CA ILE A 294 -3.61 -10.00 8.13
C ILE A 294 -3.74 -11.45 8.62
N PRO A 295 -2.76 -12.34 8.38
CA PRO A 295 -2.82 -13.73 8.82
C PRO A 295 -3.12 -13.87 10.32
N LYS A 296 -4.00 -14.79 10.69
CA LYS A 296 -4.42 -14.99 12.10
C LYS A 296 -3.25 -15.12 13.06
N ASN A 297 -2.23 -15.89 12.68
CA ASN A 297 -1.03 -16.16 13.47
C ASN A 297 -0.10 -14.94 13.63
N LEU A 298 -0.25 -13.92 12.79
CA LEU A 298 0.48 -12.65 12.88
C LEU A 298 -0.36 -11.53 13.50
N TYR A 299 -1.67 -11.71 13.61
CA TYR A 299 -2.60 -10.64 13.98
C TYR A 299 -2.37 -10.12 15.41
N GLY A 300 -1.98 -10.98 16.35
CA GLY A 300 -1.62 -10.55 17.71
C GLY A 300 -0.45 -9.56 17.72
N SER A 301 0.58 -9.83 16.91
CA SER A 301 1.74 -8.94 16.75
C SER A 301 1.36 -7.62 16.07
N PHE A 302 0.46 -7.66 15.08
CA PHE A 302 -0.12 -6.44 14.50
C PHE A 302 -0.87 -5.60 15.53
N LEU A 303 -1.75 -6.23 16.33
CA LEU A 303 -2.49 -5.56 17.40
C LEU A 303 -1.57 -4.95 18.47
N SER A 304 -0.43 -5.59 18.76
CA SER A 304 0.61 -5.07 19.64
C SER A 304 1.30 -3.84 19.02
N ALA A 305 1.62 -3.89 17.73
CA ALA A 305 2.26 -2.78 17.02
C ALA A 305 1.36 -1.54 16.90
N VAL A 306 0.04 -1.71 16.69
CA VAL A 306 -0.91 -0.59 16.65
C VAL A 306 -1.28 -0.08 18.05
N GLY A 307 -1.21 -0.93 19.07
CA GLY A 307 -1.53 -0.58 20.46
C GLY A 307 -3.03 -0.54 20.79
N HIS A 308 -3.35 0.10 21.92
CA HIS A 308 -4.70 0.20 22.46
C HIS A 308 -5.42 1.49 22.00
N ASN A 309 -6.73 1.38 21.75
CA ASN A 309 -7.59 2.48 21.30
C ASN A 309 -7.00 3.33 20.15
N PRO A 310 -6.44 2.72 19.09
CA PRO A 310 -5.72 3.47 18.10
C PRO A 310 -6.68 4.23 17.18
N SER A 311 -6.21 5.38 16.70
CA SER A 311 -6.73 6.06 15.53
C SER A 311 -5.57 6.42 14.62
N PHE A 312 -5.67 6.09 13.35
CA PHE A 312 -4.56 6.23 12.42
C PHE A 312 -5.04 6.53 11.00
N PHE A 313 -4.16 7.16 10.23
CA PHE A 313 -4.31 7.18 8.79
C PHE A 313 -3.89 5.83 8.23
N TYR A 314 -4.74 5.26 7.38
CA TYR A 314 -4.43 4.13 6.53
C TYR A 314 -4.12 4.65 5.12
N VAL A 315 -2.88 4.47 4.68
CA VAL A 315 -2.42 4.88 3.33
C VAL A 315 -2.24 3.63 2.49
N LEU A 316 -3.19 3.38 1.59
CA LEU A 316 -3.17 2.26 0.66
C LEU A 316 -2.54 2.69 -0.68
N ILE A 317 -1.56 1.93 -1.15
CA ILE A 317 -0.75 2.24 -2.33
C ILE A 317 -0.68 0.99 -3.21
N ASP A 318 -1.04 1.13 -4.49
CA ASP A 318 -0.86 0.08 -5.48
C ASP A 318 0.60 0.06 -5.95
N GLY A 319 1.29 -1.05 -5.74
CA GLY A 319 2.64 -1.32 -6.20
C GLY A 319 2.69 -1.91 -7.60
N GLN A 320 3.91 -1.98 -8.14
CA GLN A 320 4.17 -2.74 -9.38
C GLN A 320 4.06 -4.25 -9.17
#